data_AF-A0A961WAE1-F1
#
_entry.id   AF-A0A961WAE1-F1
#
_cell.length_a   1.000
_cell.length_b   1.000
_cell.length_c   1.000
_cell.angle_alpha   90.00
_cell.angle_beta   90.00
_cell.angle_gamma   90.00
#
_symmetry.space_group_name_H-M   'P 1'
#
loop_
_entity.id
_entity.type
_entity.pdbx_description
1 polymer ?
#
loop_
_entity_poly.entity_id
_entity_poly.type
_entity_poly.pdbx_seq_one_letter_code
_entity_poly.pdbx_strand_id
1 'polypeptide(L)' 'ETTDGRTLTGFVVGESDNAISLQSFNEKIALPAAEIRSRQTSPVSMMPEGLLLTLQPDEIRDLIAYLSHSSQVPLPN' A
#
# COMPACT_ATOMS: atom_id res chain seq x y z
N GLU A 1 10.83 3.67 10.97
CA GLU A 1 12.17 4.26 11.12
C GLU A 1 13.21 3.16 11.13
N THR A 2 14.25 3.31 10.32
CA THR A 2 15.38 2.38 10.23
C THR A 2 16.51 2.81 11.17
N THR A 3 17.41 1.88 11.48
CA THR A 3 18.55 2.13 12.36
C THR A 3 19.54 3.16 11.81
N ASP A 4 19.57 3.36 10.49
CA ASP A 4 20.33 4.41 9.80
C ASP A 4 19.63 5.80 9.79
N GLY A 5 18.44 5.90 10.41
CA GLY A 5 17.69 7.15 10.57
C GLY A 5 16.72 7.48 9.43
N ARG A 6 16.53 6.59 8.45
CA ARG A 6 15.54 6.82 7.38
C ARG A 6 14.12 6.51 7.84
N THR A 7 13.16 7.23 7.28
CA THR A 7 11.73 6.92 7.42
C THR A 7 11.22 6.40 6.08
N LEU A 8 10.71 5.17 6.08
CA LEU A 8 10.12 4.51 4.92
C LEU A 8 8.61 4.40 5.14
N THR A 9 7.84 4.70 4.09
CA THR A 9 6.37 4.61 4.07
C THR A 9 5.96 3.70 2.93
N GLY A 10 5.01 2.79 3.18
CA GLY A 10 4.55 1.83 2.18
C GLY A 10 3.66 0.75 2.77
N PHE A 11 3.23 -0.17 1.92
CA PHE A 11 2.45 -1.35 2.31
C PHE A 11 3.37 -2.53 2.56
N VAL A 12 3.09 -3.33 3.59
CA VAL A 12 3.78 -4.62 3.76
C VAL A 12 3.17 -5.62 2.78
N VAL A 13 3.97 -6.04 1.80
CA VAL A 13 3.56 -7.01 0.76
C VAL A 13 4.13 -8.41 1.00
N GLY A 14 4.95 -8.56 2.04
CA GLY A 14 5.47 -9.83 2.50
C GLY A 14 6.25 -9.63 3.80
N GLU A 15 6.10 -10.58 4.72
CA GLU A 15 6.78 -10.57 6.01
C GLU A 15 7.33 -11.98 6.26
N SER A 16 8.58 -12.04 6.71
CA SER A 16 9.30 -13.25 7.06
C SER A 16 10.10 -13.00 8.34
N ASP A 17 10.59 -14.06 8.97
CA ASP A 17 11.29 -13.96 10.26
C ASP A 17 12.50 -13.01 10.22
N ASN A 18 13.16 -12.88 9.06
CA ASN A 18 14.38 -12.08 8.91
C ASN A 18 14.20 -10.79 8.12
N ALA A 19 13.11 -10.62 7.38
CA ALA A 19 12.94 -9.47 6.49
C ALA A 19 11.48 -9.11 6.23
N ILE A 20 11.23 -7.81 6.06
CA ILE A 20 9.96 -7.24 5.64
C ILE A 20 10.10 -6.71 4.21
N SER A 21 9.21 -7.15 3.32
CA SER A 21 9.04 -6.57 1.99
C SER A 21 8.01 -5.44 2.03
N LEU A 22 8.49 -4.22 1.85
CA LEU A 22 7.68 -3.00 1.82
C LEU A 22 7.50 -2.55 0.37
N GLN A 23 6.26 -2.42 -0.10
CA GLN A 23 5.93 -1.73 -1.34
C GLN A 23 5.76 -0.24 -1.04
N SER A 24 6.77 0.55 -1.43
CA SER A 24 6.67 2.01 -1.48
C SER A 24 5.93 2.45 -2.74
N PHE A 25 5.68 3.76 -2.88
CA PHE A 25 5.05 4.33 -4.07
C PHE A 25 5.81 4.01 -5.36
N ASN A 26 7.14 4.03 -5.31
CA ASN A 26 7.98 3.90 -6.49
C ASN A 26 8.55 2.50 -6.68
N GLU A 27 8.75 1.76 -5.59
CA GLU A 27 9.58 0.56 -5.61
C GLU A 27 9.27 -0.39 -4.45
N LYS A 28 9.68 -1.64 -4.63
CA LYS A 28 9.65 -2.67 -3.59
C LYS A 28 10.98 -2.71 -2.87
N ILE A 29 10.95 -2.53 -1.55
CA ILE A 29 12.12 -2.50 -0.67
C ILE A 29 12.08 -3.73 0.23
N ALA A 30 13.15 -4.51 0.23
CA ALA A 30 13.35 -5.57 1.22
C ALA A 30 14.19 -5.00 2.36
N LEU A 31 13.60 -4.95 3.56
CA LEU A 31 14.23 -4.41 4.76
C LEU A 31 14.51 -5.53 5.77
N PRO A 32 15.77 -5.78 6.14
CA PRO A 32 16.10 -6.73 7.20
C PRO A 32 15.45 -6.32 8.52
N ALA A 33 14.89 -7.28 9.25
CA ALA A 33 14.21 -7.00 10.52
C ALA A 33 15.14 -6.34 11.56
N ALA A 34 16.45 -6.69 11.53
CA ALA A 34 17.48 -6.09 12.37
C ALA A 34 17.71 -4.59 12.10
N GLU A 35 17.34 -4.08 10.93
CA GLU A 35 17.49 -2.68 10.56
C GLU A 35 16.28 -1.84 10.98
N ILE A 36 15.20 -2.45 11.49
CA ILE A 36 13.98 -1.77 11.89
C ILE A 36 14.13 -1.28 13.32
N ARG A 37 14.21 0.05 13.50
CA ARG A 37 14.23 0.67 14.83
C ARG A 37 12.82 0.81 15.41
N SER A 38 11.86 1.21 14.56
CA SER A 38 10.47 1.41 14.96
C SER A 38 9.52 1.25 13.77
N ARG A 39 8.35 0.66 14.02
CA ARG A 39 7.25 0.48 13.07
C ARG A 39 5.98 1.07 13.68
N GLN A 40 5.26 1.85 12.89
CA GLN A 40 3.96 2.41 13.27
C GLN A 40 3.00 2.30 12.09
N THR A 41 1.74 1.97 12.38
CA THR A 41 0.66 2.01 11.39
C THR A 41 0.19 3.44 11.24
N SER A 42 0.27 3.99 10.03
CA SER A 42 -0.26 5.31 9.73
C SER A 42 -1.80 5.29 9.80
N PRO A 43 -2.44 6.26 10.46
CA PRO A 43 -3.89 6.44 10.39
C PRO A 43 -4.34 7.08 9.06
N VAL A 44 -3.39 7.60 8.28
CA VAL A 44 -3.64 8.24 6.99
C VAL A 44 -3.54 7.20 5.88
N SER A 45 -4.58 7.13 5.04
CA SER A 45 -4.60 6.29 3.84
C SER A 45 -3.60 6.80 2.81
N MET A 46 -2.93 5.88 2.12
CA MET A 46 -2.11 6.23 0.95
C MET A 46 -2.95 6.44 -0.32
N MET A 47 -4.26 6.17 -0.28
CA MET A 47 -5.17 6.50 -1.39
C MET A 47 -5.32 8.03 -1.51
N PRO A 48 -5.33 8.57 -2.74
CA PRO A 48 -5.61 9.99 -2.96
C PRO A 48 -6.98 10.39 -2.38
N GLU A 49 -7.01 11.53 -1.71
CA GLU A 49 -8.27 12.15 -1.31
C GLU A 49 -9.01 12.72 -2.53
N GLY A 50 -10.32 12.89 -2.39
CA GLY A 50 -11.13 13.55 -3.42
C GLY A 50 -11.35 12.73 -4.70
N LEU A 51 -10.79 11.52 -4.82
CA LEU A 51 -11.00 10.65 -5.98
C LEU A 51 -12.48 10.41 -6.28
N LEU A 52 -13.30 10.26 -5.22
CA LEU A 52 -14.73 10.03 -5.36
C LEU A 52 -15.52 11.28 -5.74
N LEU A 53 -14.95 12.48 -5.60
CA LEU A 53 -15.66 13.74 -5.89
C LEU A 53 -15.90 13.95 -7.38
N THR A 54 -15.07 13.32 -8.22
CA THR A 54 -15.14 13.45 -9.68
C THR A 54 -15.89 12.30 -10.35
N LEU A 55 -16.31 11.29 -9.58
CA LEU A 55 -16.98 10.09 -10.08
C LEU A 55 -18.49 10.18 -9.91
N GLN A 56 -19.23 9.69 -10.90
CA GLN A 56 -20.66 9.48 -10.81
C GLN A 56 -20.98 8.32 -9.84
N PRO A 57 -22.20 8.27 -9.26
CA PRO A 57 -22.57 7.19 -8.34
C PRO A 57 -22.36 5.78 -8.89
N ASP A 58 -22.60 5.59 -10.19
CA ASP A 58 -22.37 4.32 -10.88
C ASP A 58 -20.89 3.96 -10.95
N GLU A 59 -20.03 4.93 -11.23
CA GLU A 59 -18.57 4.74 -11.30
C GLU A 59 -17.97 4.44 -9.92
N ILE A 60 -18.50 5.06 -8.85
CA ILE A 60 -18.10 4.75 -7.47
C ILE A 60 -18.44 3.30 -7.12
N ARG A 61 -19.67 2.86 -7.44
CA ARG A 61 -20.09 1.47 -7.23
C ARG A 61 -19.17 0.51 -7.98
N ASP A 62 -18.90 0.78 -9.24
CA ASP A 62 -18.09 -0.09 -10.08
C ASP A 62 -16.62 -0.14 -9.60
N LEU A 63 -16.07 0.99 -9.16
CA LEU A 63 -14.74 1.06 -8.54
C LEU A 63 -14.66 0.23 -7.25
N ILE A 64 -15.64 0.37 -6.34
CA ILE A 64 -15.68 -0.39 -5.10
C ILE A 64 -15.83 -1.89 -5.41
N ALA A 65 -16.71 -2.24 -6.35
CA ALA A 65 -16.90 -3.63 -6.78
C ALA A 65 -15.60 -4.23 -7.34
N TYR A 66 -14.87 -3.47 -8.17
CA TYR A 66 -13.56 -3.85 -8.70
C TYR A 66 -12.50 -4.03 -7.61
N LEU A 67 -12.38 -3.09 -6.66
CA LEU A 67 -11.37 -3.14 -5.59
C LEU A 67 -11.67 -4.20 -4.52
N SER A 68 -12.96 -4.49 -4.28
CA SER A 68 -13.39 -5.52 -3.33
C SER A 68 -13.24 -6.94 -3.87
N HIS A 69 -12.93 -7.08 -5.16
CA HIS A 69 -12.78 -8.38 -5.80
C HIS A 69 -11.54 -9.11 -5.26
N SER A 70 -11.68 -10.40 -4.96
CA SER A 70 -10.61 -11.23 -4.38
C SER A 70 -9.42 -11.46 -5.32
N SER A 71 -9.57 -11.12 -6.60
CA SER A 71 -8.55 -11.30 -7.62
C SER A 71 -8.61 -10.16 -8.63
N GLN A 72 -7.44 -9.85 -9.20
CA GLN A 72 -7.31 -8.88 -10.27
C GLN A 72 -8.07 -9.35 -11.52
N VAL A 73 -9.03 -8.55 -11.99
CA VAL A 73 -9.76 -8.82 -13.24
C VAL A 73 -8.90 -8.45 -14.46
N PRO A 74 -9.13 -9.09 -15.62
CA PRO A 74 -8.38 -8.77 -16.85
C PRO A 74 -8.54 -7.30 -17.26
N LEU A 75 -7.52 -6.76 -17.91
CA LEU A 75 -7.63 -5.42 -18.52
C LEU A 75 -8.70 -5.46 -19.62
N PRO A 76 -9.61 -4.47 -19.68
CA PRO A 76 -10.52 -4.33 -20.81
C PRO A 76 -9.72 -4.13 -22.11
N ASN A 77 -10.23 -4.68 -23.21
CA ASN A 77 -9.63 -4.61 -24.55
C ASN A 77 -9.52 -3.17 -25.07
#